data_AF-A0A8N1S9A4-F1
#
_entry.id   AF-A0A8N1S9A4-F1
#
_cell.length_a   1.000
_cell.length_b   1.000
_cell.length_c   1.000
_cell.angle_alpha   90.00
_cell.angle_beta   90.00
_cell.angle_gamma   90.00
#
_symmetry.space_group_name_H-M   'P 1'
#
loop_
_entity.id
_entity.type
_entity.pdbx_description
1 polymer ?
#
loop_
_entity_poly.entity_id
_entity_poly.type
_entity_poly.pdbx_seq_one_letter_code
_entity_poly.pdbx_strand_id
1 'polypeptide(L)'
;MPEIFEKHREIVASKTGEYQAMLKVRIEKFQQDLQLYAKYCDELQYWGNIEEIQRYKKKAASLDKKLIAAMDIIAEFNEEEKLFDWEMSQYPLRKKIADKLAPYKKFYDIACEFLTNHEKWTEAMIGLYDPEVIETETSNASRLVFKLEKTFEEPAVRKLVEIVKMKIEEFKEHMPVILTLGNPSLKSRHWEQISEIVGFPIKIDQYMTLAKVKANLTCLSLDSDSL
;
A
#
# COMPACT_ATOMS: atom_id res chain seq x y z
N MET A 1 -54.03 -27.79 28.38
CA MET A 1 -52.86 -28.38 27.69
C MET A 1 -52.82 -27.99 26.21
N PRO A 2 -53.86 -28.21 25.38
CA PRO A 2 -53.85 -27.82 23.96
C PRO A 2 -53.67 -26.31 23.70
N GLU A 3 -54.35 -25.46 24.49
CA GLU A 3 -54.26 -23.99 24.36
C GLU A 3 -52.86 -23.42 24.64
N ILE A 4 -52.05 -24.08 25.48
CA ILE A 4 -50.69 -23.63 25.80
C ILE A 4 -49.78 -23.88 24.58
N PHE A 5 -49.93 -25.03 23.92
CA PHE A 5 -49.21 -25.33 22.69
C PHE A 5 -49.63 -24.42 21.53
N GLU A 6 -50.92 -24.06 21.44
CA GLU A 6 -51.42 -23.09 20.45
C GLU A 6 -50.78 -21.71 20.66
N LYS A 7 -50.80 -21.20 21.90
CA LYS A 7 -50.14 -19.93 22.24
C LYS A 7 -48.64 -19.95 21.97
N HIS A 8 -47.97 -21.07 22.27
CA HIS A 8 -46.54 -21.21 21.94
C HIS A 8 -46.31 -21.21 20.42
N ARG A 9 -47.16 -21.87 19.62
CA ARG A 9 -47.08 -21.82 18.16
C ARG A 9 -47.25 -20.40 17.62
N GLU A 10 -48.24 -19.66 18.14
CA GLU A 10 -48.48 -18.26 17.75
C GLU A 10 -47.29 -17.36 18.07
N ILE A 11 -46.70 -17.50 19.27
CA ILE A 11 -45.50 -16.75 19.67
C ILE A 11 -44.32 -17.08 18.76
N VAL A 12 -44.08 -18.37 18.47
CA VAL A 12 -43.00 -18.80 17.57
C VAL A 12 -43.20 -18.25 16.17
N ALA A 13 -44.42 -18.30 15.62
CA ALA A 13 -44.72 -17.76 14.30
C ALA A 13 -44.52 -16.23 14.25
N SER A 14 -45.01 -15.51 15.26
CA SER A 14 -44.84 -14.07 15.39
C SER A 14 -43.35 -13.69 15.46
N LYS A 15 -42.57 -14.36 16.30
CA LYS A 15 -41.13 -14.09 16.43
C LYS A 15 -40.36 -14.45 15.17
N THR A 16 -40.69 -15.56 14.51
CA THR A 16 -40.11 -15.93 13.22
C THR A 16 -40.32 -14.83 12.19
N GLY A 17 -41.53 -14.27 12.11
CA GLY A 17 -41.83 -13.15 11.22
C GLY A 17 -41.04 -11.88 11.54
N GLU A 18 -40.89 -11.54 12.83
CA GLU A 18 -40.04 -10.41 13.27
C GLU A 18 -38.57 -10.59 12.85
N TYR A 19 -37.99 -11.78 13.06
CA TYR A 19 -36.61 -12.08 12.68
C TYR A 19 -36.40 -12.03 11.16
N GLN A 20 -37.32 -12.60 10.38
CA GLN A 20 -37.28 -12.54 8.92
C GLN A 20 -37.37 -11.10 8.40
N ALA A 21 -38.21 -10.26 9.00
CA ALA A 21 -38.28 -8.84 8.64
C ALA A 21 -36.99 -8.09 8.99
N MET A 22 -36.41 -8.35 10.16
CA MET A 22 -35.13 -7.76 10.58
C MET A 22 -33.97 -8.18 9.66
N LEU A 23 -33.91 -9.45 9.25
CA LEU A 23 -32.91 -9.96 8.31
C LEU A 23 -33.00 -9.22 6.96
N LYS A 24 -34.21 -9.05 6.41
CA LYS A 24 -34.41 -8.30 5.16
C LYS A 24 -33.89 -6.86 5.25
N VAL A 25 -34.20 -6.17 6.36
CA VAL A 25 -33.71 -4.80 6.59
C VAL A 25 -32.18 -4.75 6.70
N ARG A 26 -31.55 -5.72 7.37
CA ARG A 26 -30.09 -5.83 7.46
C ARG A 26 -29.46 -6.06 6.09
N ILE A 27 -30.03 -6.95 5.27
CA ILE A 27 -29.56 -7.24 3.91
C ILE A 27 -29.67 -5.98 3.04
N GLU A 28 -30.79 -5.28 3.08
CA GLU A 28 -30.98 -4.04 2.30
C GLU A 28 -29.96 -2.97 2.69
N LYS A 29 -29.76 -2.75 3.99
CA LYS A 29 -28.74 -1.82 4.49
C LYS A 29 -27.33 -2.21 4.04
N PHE A 30 -26.99 -3.49 4.10
CA PHE A 30 -25.70 -3.99 3.65
C PHE A 30 -25.49 -3.79 2.14
N GLN A 31 -26.53 -3.96 1.32
CA GLN A 31 -26.46 -3.65 -0.10
C GLN A 31 -26.20 -2.15 -0.34
N GLN A 32 -26.82 -1.26 0.43
CA GLN A 32 -26.54 0.18 0.37
C GLN A 32 -25.09 0.49 0.76
N ASP A 33 -24.56 -0.18 1.79
CA ASP A 33 -23.16 -0.04 2.19
C ASP A 33 -22.21 -0.50 1.07
N LEU A 34 -22.50 -1.61 0.38
CA LEU A 34 -21.71 -2.05 -0.78
C LEU A 34 -21.75 -1.04 -1.93
N GLN A 35 -22.90 -0.39 -2.18
CA GLN A 35 -22.99 0.69 -3.17
C GLN A 35 -22.12 1.90 -2.77
N LEU A 36 -22.08 2.24 -1.49
CA LEU A 36 -21.21 3.29 -0.98
C LEU A 36 -19.73 2.91 -1.16
N TYR A 37 -19.37 1.66 -0.88
CA TYR A 37 -18.00 1.15 -1.07
C TYR A 37 -17.58 1.18 -2.55
N ALA A 38 -18.51 0.88 -3.46
CA ALA A 38 -18.27 1.00 -4.89
C ALA A 38 -17.93 2.45 -5.28
N LYS A 39 -18.72 3.44 -4.79
CA LYS A 39 -18.44 4.87 -5.02
C LYS A 39 -17.06 5.28 -4.51
N TYR A 40 -16.68 4.86 -3.29
CA TYR A 40 -15.34 5.13 -2.76
C TYR A 40 -14.24 4.46 -3.59
N CYS A 41 -14.49 3.28 -4.14
CA CYS A 41 -13.55 2.61 -5.04
C CYS A 41 -13.44 3.33 -6.40
N ASP A 42 -14.50 3.99 -6.86
CA ASP A 42 -14.48 4.80 -8.07
C ASP A 42 -13.71 6.10 -7.88
N GLU A 43 -13.62 6.64 -6.66
CA GLU A 43 -12.81 7.83 -6.36
C GLU A 43 -11.30 7.60 -6.51
N LEU A 44 -10.84 6.33 -6.47
CA LEU A 44 -9.42 5.97 -6.59
C LEU A 44 -8.76 6.53 -7.85
N GLN A 45 -9.52 6.64 -8.94
CA GLN A 45 -9.04 7.16 -10.22
C GLN A 45 -8.53 8.62 -10.14
N TYR A 46 -8.92 9.37 -9.12
CA TYR A 46 -8.55 10.77 -8.92
C TYR A 46 -7.38 10.94 -7.93
N TRP A 47 -6.92 9.86 -7.29
CA TRP A 47 -5.89 9.90 -6.25
C TRP A 47 -4.49 9.90 -6.88
N GLY A 48 -4.10 11.05 -7.43
CA GLY A 48 -2.84 11.24 -8.16
C GLY A 48 -1.80 12.12 -7.47
N ASN A 49 -2.06 12.64 -6.26
CA ASN A 49 -1.11 13.48 -5.54
C ASN A 49 -0.14 12.67 -4.67
N ILE A 50 1.16 12.78 -4.92
CA ILE A 50 2.20 12.09 -4.14
C ILE A 50 2.25 12.56 -2.68
N GLU A 51 1.92 13.81 -2.38
CA GLU A 51 1.92 14.34 -1.01
C GLU A 51 0.84 13.69 -0.14
N GLU A 52 -0.23 13.19 -0.77
CA GLU A 52 -1.34 12.52 -0.09
C GLU A 52 -1.19 10.99 -0.07
N ILE A 53 -0.09 10.44 -0.55
CA ILE A 53 0.04 8.99 -0.78
C ILE A 53 -0.18 8.15 0.49
N GLN A 54 0.24 8.65 1.65
CA GLN A 54 -0.01 8.03 2.96
C GLN A 54 -1.50 8.03 3.33
N ARG A 55 -2.22 9.10 2.97
CA ARG A 55 -3.68 9.20 3.15
C ARG A 55 -4.39 8.19 2.22
N TYR A 56 -3.96 8.08 0.97
CA TYR A 56 -4.51 7.12 0.00
C TYR A 56 -4.30 5.68 0.46
N LYS A 57 -3.09 5.32 0.93
CA LYS A 57 -2.80 4.02 1.55
C LYS A 57 -3.76 3.70 2.69
N LYS A 58 -3.94 4.64 3.63
CA LYS A 58 -4.86 4.46 4.78
C LYS A 58 -6.31 4.27 4.33
N LYS A 59 -6.79 5.06 3.36
CA LYS A 59 -8.15 4.93 2.83
C LYS A 59 -8.35 3.59 2.10
N ALA A 60 -7.42 3.20 1.24
CA ALA A 60 -7.46 1.92 0.52
C ALA A 60 -7.46 0.73 1.50
N ALA A 61 -6.59 0.75 2.52
CA ALA A 61 -6.56 -0.27 3.57
C ALA A 61 -7.85 -0.31 4.41
N SER A 62 -8.47 0.85 4.68
CA SER A 62 -9.75 0.91 5.38
C SER A 62 -10.88 0.27 4.56
N LEU A 63 -10.94 0.56 3.26
CA LEU A 63 -11.92 -0.05 2.36
C LEU A 63 -11.71 -1.57 2.23
N ASP A 64 -10.46 -2.01 2.09
CA ASP A 64 -10.08 -3.43 2.05
C ASP A 64 -10.54 -4.18 3.31
N LYS A 65 -10.30 -3.61 4.50
CA LYS A 65 -10.78 -4.17 5.78
C LYS A 65 -12.31 -4.29 5.83
N LYS A 66 -13.03 -3.28 5.32
CA LYS A 66 -14.50 -3.33 5.24
C LYS A 66 -14.99 -4.43 4.28
N LEU A 67 -14.30 -4.63 3.16
CA LEU A 67 -14.63 -5.69 2.18
C LEU A 67 -14.32 -7.09 2.71
N ILE A 68 -13.28 -7.23 3.54
CA ILE A 68 -12.97 -8.48 4.25
C ILE A 68 -14.05 -8.76 5.30
N ALA A 69 -14.40 -7.79 6.16
CA ALA A 69 -15.48 -7.94 7.13
C ALA A 69 -16.84 -8.22 6.47
N ALA A 70 -17.06 -7.65 5.28
CA ALA A 70 -18.25 -7.94 4.48
C ALA A 70 -18.32 -9.42 4.05
N MET A 71 -17.21 -10.16 4.00
CA MET A 71 -17.25 -11.61 3.75
C MET A 71 -17.91 -12.37 4.89
N ASP A 72 -17.58 -11.99 6.13
CA ASP A 72 -18.11 -12.62 7.34
C ASP A 72 -19.61 -12.30 7.48
N ILE A 73 -19.99 -11.03 7.24
CA ILE A 73 -21.40 -10.61 7.24
C ILE A 73 -22.22 -11.39 6.19
N ILE A 74 -21.66 -11.60 4.99
CA ILE A 74 -22.33 -12.41 3.96
C ILE A 74 -22.52 -13.84 4.45
N ALA A 75 -21.51 -14.44 5.09
CA ALA A 75 -21.61 -15.79 5.63
C ALA A 75 -22.71 -15.88 6.71
N GLU A 76 -22.80 -14.90 7.61
CA GLU A 76 -23.87 -14.80 8.61
C GLU A 76 -25.26 -14.71 7.95
N PHE A 77 -25.43 -13.84 6.94
CA PHE A 77 -26.71 -13.76 6.23
C PHE A 77 -27.08 -15.07 5.54
N ASN A 78 -26.11 -15.72 4.89
CA ASN A 78 -26.35 -16.98 4.18
C ASN A 78 -26.73 -18.12 5.16
N GLU A 79 -26.17 -18.11 6.37
CA GLU A 79 -26.55 -19.04 7.44
C GLU A 79 -27.98 -18.76 7.94
N GLU A 80 -28.31 -17.51 8.22
CA GLU A 80 -29.67 -17.10 8.63
C GLU A 80 -30.71 -17.42 7.55
N GLU A 81 -30.44 -17.10 6.27
CA GLU A 81 -31.31 -17.41 5.13
C GLU A 81 -31.56 -18.92 5.03
N LYS A 82 -30.52 -19.74 5.19
CA LYS A 82 -30.64 -21.19 5.17
C LYS A 82 -31.50 -21.73 6.32
N LEU A 83 -31.39 -21.15 7.52
CA LEU A 83 -32.23 -21.54 8.67
C LEU A 83 -33.73 -21.26 8.44
N PHE A 84 -34.05 -20.31 7.56
CA PHE A 84 -35.42 -20.01 7.15
C PHE A 84 -35.85 -20.72 5.85
N ASP A 85 -35.03 -21.64 5.34
CA ASP A 85 -35.23 -22.33 4.05
C ASP A 85 -35.33 -21.36 2.85
N TRP A 86 -34.64 -20.22 2.92
CA TRP A 86 -34.56 -19.25 1.82
C TRP A 86 -33.41 -19.58 0.87
N GLU A 87 -33.50 -19.04 -0.36
CA GLU A 87 -32.38 -19.07 -1.29
C GLU A 87 -31.27 -18.12 -0.83
N MET A 88 -30.02 -18.60 -0.85
CA MET A 88 -28.86 -17.84 -0.41
C MET A 88 -28.56 -16.65 -1.34
N SER A 89 -28.57 -15.46 -0.78
CA SER A 89 -28.27 -14.22 -1.49
C SER A 89 -26.82 -14.18 -1.99
N GLN A 90 -26.64 -13.72 -3.24
CA GLN A 90 -25.33 -13.55 -3.86
C GLN A 90 -24.90 -12.08 -3.89
N TYR A 91 -23.61 -11.82 -3.67
CA TYR A 91 -23.05 -10.47 -3.56
C TYR A 91 -21.87 -10.23 -4.52
N PRO A 92 -22.08 -10.32 -5.85
CA PRO A 92 -21.00 -10.17 -6.83
C PRO A 92 -20.34 -8.79 -6.80
N LEU A 93 -21.09 -7.75 -6.39
CA LEU A 93 -20.57 -6.38 -6.26
C LEU A 93 -19.39 -6.30 -5.29
N ARG A 94 -19.44 -7.01 -4.16
CA ARG A 94 -18.33 -7.04 -3.18
C ARG A 94 -17.04 -7.50 -3.82
N LYS A 95 -17.09 -8.59 -4.60
CA LYS A 95 -15.93 -9.13 -5.31
C LYS A 95 -15.43 -8.14 -6.36
N LYS A 96 -16.32 -7.54 -7.15
CA LYS A 96 -15.97 -6.52 -8.15
C LYS A 96 -15.23 -5.33 -7.52
N ILE A 97 -15.66 -4.85 -6.35
CA ILE A 97 -14.99 -3.76 -5.63
C ILE A 97 -13.61 -4.21 -5.16
N ALA A 98 -13.50 -5.41 -4.57
CA ALA A 98 -12.22 -5.94 -4.09
C ALA A 98 -11.20 -6.11 -5.23
N ASP A 99 -11.63 -6.67 -6.36
CA ASP A 99 -10.79 -6.88 -7.54
C ASP A 99 -10.32 -5.54 -8.13
N LYS A 100 -11.20 -4.53 -8.16
CA LYS A 100 -10.85 -3.16 -8.59
C LYS A 100 -9.88 -2.49 -7.62
N LEU A 101 -10.08 -2.62 -6.31
CA LEU A 101 -9.25 -1.98 -5.27
C LEU A 101 -7.84 -2.58 -5.18
N ALA A 102 -7.71 -3.90 -5.42
CA ALA A 102 -6.48 -4.65 -5.21
C ALA A 102 -5.21 -4.01 -5.83
N PRO A 103 -5.18 -3.63 -7.13
CA PRO A 103 -4.00 -3.00 -7.71
C PRO A 103 -3.66 -1.64 -7.09
N TYR A 104 -4.66 -0.80 -6.80
CA TYR A 104 -4.45 0.52 -6.18
C TYR A 104 -3.85 0.38 -4.77
N LYS A 105 -4.44 -0.48 -3.94
CA LYS A 105 -3.93 -0.73 -2.59
C LYS A 105 -2.48 -1.22 -2.65
N LYS A 106 -2.19 -2.20 -3.51
CA LYS A 106 -0.85 -2.73 -3.69
C LYS A 106 0.14 -1.64 -4.10
N PHE A 107 -0.23 -0.77 -5.05
CA PHE A 107 0.59 0.36 -5.45
C PHE A 107 0.86 1.32 -4.29
N TYR A 108 -0.16 1.76 -3.56
CA TYR A 108 0.01 2.69 -2.45
C TYR A 108 0.84 2.09 -1.31
N ASP A 109 0.69 0.79 -1.05
CA ASP A 109 1.49 0.08 -0.04
C ASP A 109 2.98 0.14 -0.39
N ILE A 110 3.34 -0.27 -1.61
CA ILE A 110 4.72 -0.29 -2.12
C ILE A 110 5.30 1.13 -2.19
N ALA A 111 4.55 2.08 -2.73
CA ALA A 111 5.01 3.43 -2.91
C ALA A 111 5.27 4.13 -1.56
N CYS A 112 4.36 3.97 -0.58
CA CYS A 112 4.59 4.50 0.77
C CYS A 112 5.78 3.82 1.46
N GLU A 113 5.91 2.50 1.33
CA GLU A 113 7.03 1.75 1.91
C GLU A 113 8.35 2.22 1.33
N PHE A 114 8.47 2.31 0.01
CA PHE A 114 9.65 2.84 -0.65
C PHE A 114 9.96 4.28 -0.23
N LEU A 115 8.97 5.19 -0.24
CA LEU A 115 9.21 6.59 0.12
C LEU A 115 9.68 6.74 1.57
N THR A 116 9.08 6.00 2.49
CA THR A 116 9.51 5.98 3.91
C THR A 116 10.89 5.37 4.08
N ASN A 117 11.21 4.28 3.37
CA ASN A 117 12.53 3.66 3.45
C ASN A 117 13.60 4.54 2.80
N HIS A 118 13.29 5.16 1.66
CA HIS A 118 14.14 6.13 0.99
C HIS A 118 14.52 7.28 1.94
N GLU A 119 13.56 7.88 2.63
CA GLU A 119 13.81 8.92 3.64
C GLU A 119 14.74 8.41 4.75
N LYS A 120 14.39 7.26 5.36
CA LYS A 120 15.21 6.63 6.43
C LYS A 120 16.64 6.33 6.00
N TRP A 121 16.84 5.74 4.82
CA TRP A 121 18.17 5.41 4.32
C TRP A 121 18.95 6.65 3.95
N THR A 122 18.27 7.67 3.40
CA THR A 122 18.91 8.91 2.96
C THR A 122 19.40 9.76 4.14
N GLU A 123 18.63 9.78 5.23
CA GLU A 123 18.92 10.54 6.45
C GLU A 123 19.83 9.81 7.44
N ALA A 124 19.90 8.49 7.37
CA ALA A 124 20.76 7.73 8.25
C ALA A 124 22.24 7.87 7.91
N MET A 125 23.07 7.61 8.93
CA MET A 125 24.51 7.45 8.79
C MET A 125 24.82 6.33 7.79
N ILE A 126 25.78 6.57 6.89
CA ILE A 126 26.25 5.55 5.94
C ILE A 126 26.80 4.34 6.69
N GLY A 127 26.38 3.14 6.26
CA GLY A 127 26.76 1.87 6.89
C GLY A 127 25.88 1.45 8.07
N LEU A 128 24.89 2.24 8.47
CA LEU A 128 23.91 1.83 9.49
C LEU A 128 23.00 0.70 9.01
N TYR A 129 22.63 0.75 7.73
CA TYR A 129 21.78 -0.23 7.07
C TYR A 129 22.60 -1.07 6.12
N ASP A 130 22.23 -2.35 6.01
CA ASP A 130 22.86 -3.29 5.08
C ASP A 130 22.59 -2.86 3.62
N PRO A 131 23.64 -2.54 2.84
CA PRO A 131 23.50 -2.13 1.44
C PRO A 131 22.82 -3.18 0.55
N GLU A 132 22.99 -4.48 0.83
CA GLU A 132 22.36 -5.56 0.04
C GLU A 132 20.84 -5.59 0.27
N VAL A 133 20.41 -5.28 1.49
CA VAL A 133 18.98 -5.15 1.83
C VAL A 133 18.38 -3.95 1.12
N ILE A 134 19.06 -2.79 1.15
CA ILE A 134 18.62 -1.59 0.43
C ILE A 134 18.46 -1.87 -1.07
N GLU A 135 19.45 -2.52 -1.69
CA GLU A 135 19.42 -2.89 -3.11
C GLU A 135 18.23 -3.80 -3.43
N THR A 136 18.03 -4.82 -2.59
CA THR A 136 16.97 -5.82 -2.76
C THR A 136 15.60 -5.17 -2.66
N GLU A 137 15.36 -4.35 -1.62
CA GLU A 137 14.08 -3.66 -1.44
C GLU A 137 13.80 -2.65 -2.56
N THR A 138 14.81 -1.86 -2.95
CA THR A 138 14.69 -0.91 -4.06
C THR A 138 14.38 -1.62 -5.38
N SER A 139 15.08 -2.72 -5.67
CA SER A 139 14.86 -3.53 -6.87
C SER A 139 13.48 -4.18 -6.87
N ASN A 140 12.99 -4.65 -5.72
CA ASN A 140 11.65 -5.21 -5.58
C ASN A 140 10.57 -4.14 -5.82
N ALA A 141 10.73 -2.94 -5.25
CA ALA A 141 9.83 -1.82 -5.48
C ALA A 141 9.78 -1.44 -6.98
N SER A 142 10.95 -1.29 -7.64
CA SER A 142 11.05 -0.99 -9.08
C SER A 142 10.28 -2.02 -9.92
N ARG A 143 10.51 -3.32 -9.70
CA ARG A 143 9.84 -4.41 -10.43
C ARG A 143 8.33 -4.40 -10.23
N LEU A 144 7.85 -4.15 -9.02
CA LEU A 144 6.42 -4.16 -8.72
C LEU A 144 5.72 -2.93 -9.29
N VAL A 145 6.31 -1.75 -9.16
CA VAL A 145 5.78 -0.49 -9.72
C VAL A 145 5.72 -0.58 -11.24
N PHE A 146 6.75 -1.12 -11.90
CA PHE A 146 6.75 -1.32 -13.36
C PHE A 146 5.63 -2.25 -13.84
N LYS A 147 5.29 -3.29 -13.06
CA LYS A 147 4.15 -4.16 -13.39
C LYS A 147 2.82 -3.44 -13.21
N LEU A 148 2.67 -2.66 -12.14
CA LEU A 148 1.45 -1.93 -11.80
C LEU A 148 1.18 -0.76 -12.76
N GLU A 149 2.22 -0.12 -13.30
CA GLU A 149 2.12 0.92 -14.34
C GLU A 149 1.30 0.47 -15.55
N LYS A 150 1.40 -0.82 -15.92
CA LYS A 150 0.63 -1.41 -17.02
C LYS A 150 -0.83 -1.71 -16.68
N THR A 151 -1.18 -1.67 -15.40
CA THR A 151 -2.54 -1.98 -14.89
C THR A 151 -3.42 -0.74 -14.85
N PHE A 152 -2.84 0.44 -14.67
CA PHE A 152 -3.61 1.68 -14.52
C PHE A 152 -3.79 2.39 -15.87
N GLU A 153 -5.03 2.74 -16.17
CA GLU A 153 -5.40 3.50 -17.36
C GLU A 153 -5.68 4.97 -17.02
N GLU A 154 -6.03 5.25 -15.77
CA GLU A 154 -6.51 6.58 -15.36
C GLU A 154 -5.37 7.60 -15.24
N PRO A 155 -5.48 8.79 -15.88
CA PRO A 155 -4.36 9.73 -16.01
C PRO A 155 -3.73 10.18 -14.69
N ALA A 156 -4.55 10.46 -13.67
CA ALA A 156 -4.04 10.96 -12.39
C ALA A 156 -3.20 9.90 -11.66
N VAL A 157 -3.64 8.65 -11.68
CA VAL A 157 -2.95 7.53 -11.03
C VAL A 157 -1.72 7.14 -11.83
N ARG A 158 -1.80 7.12 -13.16
CA ARG A 158 -0.62 6.88 -14.03
C ARG A 158 0.48 7.89 -13.78
N LYS A 159 0.15 9.19 -13.69
CA LYS A 159 1.12 10.24 -13.38
C LYS A 159 1.77 10.02 -12.02
N LEU A 160 0.99 9.62 -11.00
CA LEU A 160 1.54 9.29 -9.69
C LEU A 160 2.50 8.09 -9.75
N VAL A 161 2.13 7.03 -10.47
CA VAL A 161 2.97 5.84 -10.68
C VAL A 161 4.29 6.21 -11.36
N GLU A 162 4.24 7.07 -12.37
CA GLU A 162 5.42 7.57 -13.09
C GLU A 162 6.34 8.37 -12.15
N ILE A 163 5.80 9.27 -11.33
CA ILE A 163 6.59 10.03 -10.34
C ILE A 163 7.29 9.08 -9.35
N VAL A 164 6.56 8.09 -8.82
CA VAL A 164 7.14 7.12 -7.88
C VAL A 164 8.21 6.28 -8.57
N LYS A 165 7.97 5.84 -9.80
CA LYS A 165 8.95 5.10 -10.62
C LYS A 165 10.21 5.93 -10.85
N MET A 166 10.09 7.19 -11.23
CA MET A 166 11.24 8.10 -11.40
C MET A 166 12.06 8.20 -10.12
N LYS A 167 11.42 8.40 -8.96
CA LYS A 167 12.11 8.44 -7.66
C LYS A 167 12.86 7.15 -7.34
N ILE A 168 12.29 6.00 -7.71
CA ILE A 168 12.95 4.70 -7.53
C ILE A 168 14.17 4.57 -8.44
N GLU A 169 14.05 4.93 -9.71
CA GLU A 169 15.17 4.85 -10.66
C GLU A 169 16.29 5.84 -10.31
N GLU A 170 15.96 7.08 -9.91
CA GLU A 170 16.93 8.05 -9.39
C GLU A 170 17.67 7.49 -8.16
N PHE A 171 16.96 6.85 -7.23
CA PHE A 171 17.62 6.21 -6.09
C PHE A 171 18.54 5.04 -6.52
N LYS A 172 18.15 4.28 -7.55
CA LYS A 172 18.94 3.17 -8.09
C LYS A 172 20.27 3.62 -8.70
N GLU A 173 20.33 4.79 -9.31
CA GLU A 173 21.58 5.34 -9.85
C GLU A 173 22.66 5.52 -8.77
N HIS A 174 22.25 5.70 -7.51
CA HIS A 174 23.16 5.83 -6.38
C HIS A 174 23.51 4.49 -5.70
N MET A 175 22.92 3.37 -6.12
CA MET A 175 23.18 2.06 -5.50
C MET A 175 24.65 1.63 -5.52
N PRO A 176 25.42 1.83 -6.61
CA PRO A 176 26.85 1.50 -6.60
C PRO A 176 27.62 2.23 -5.49
N VAL A 177 27.25 3.48 -5.21
CA VAL A 177 27.83 4.28 -4.13
C VAL A 177 27.41 3.74 -2.76
N ILE A 178 26.13 3.40 -2.59
CA ILE A 178 25.59 2.83 -1.34
C ILE A 178 26.28 1.48 -1.02
N LEU A 179 26.40 0.59 -2.00
CA LEU A 179 27.08 -0.70 -1.87
C LEU A 179 28.55 -0.54 -1.51
N THR A 180 29.23 0.41 -2.15
CA THR A 180 30.66 0.66 -1.91
C THR A 180 30.86 1.28 -0.52
N LEU A 181 30.20 2.39 -0.23
CA LEU A 181 30.45 3.20 0.98
C LEU A 181 29.79 2.61 2.23
N GLY A 182 28.70 1.86 2.09
CA GLY A 182 28.00 1.22 3.20
C GLY A 182 28.61 -0.10 3.64
N ASN A 183 29.68 -0.59 2.99
CA ASN A 183 30.32 -1.83 3.38
C ASN A 183 31.08 -1.67 4.72
N PRO A 184 30.68 -2.38 5.79
CA PRO A 184 31.28 -2.25 7.13
C PRO A 184 32.74 -2.74 7.18
N SER A 185 33.19 -3.45 6.14
CA SER A 185 34.57 -3.93 6.01
C SER A 185 35.55 -2.84 5.53
N LEU A 186 35.07 -1.64 5.19
CA LEU A 186 35.92 -0.53 4.80
C LEU A 186 36.74 -0.01 5.99
N LYS A 187 38.07 -0.06 5.86
CA LYS A 187 39.04 0.42 6.85
C LYS A 187 39.53 1.81 6.47
N SER A 188 40.16 2.54 7.40
CA SER A 188 40.71 3.90 7.18
C SER A 188 41.49 4.03 5.87
N ARG A 189 42.37 3.06 5.56
CA ARG A 189 43.14 3.03 4.31
C ARG A 189 42.29 3.06 3.03
N HIS A 190 41.11 2.43 3.05
CA HIS A 190 40.20 2.43 1.90
C HIS A 190 39.53 3.80 1.78
N TRP A 191 39.21 4.46 2.89
CA TRP A 191 38.68 5.83 2.92
C TRP A 191 39.68 6.86 2.41
N GLU A 192 40.96 6.69 2.74
CA GLU A 192 42.05 7.52 2.20
C GLU A 192 42.16 7.36 0.68
N GLN A 193 42.13 6.13 0.17
CA GLN A 193 42.14 5.85 -1.27
C GLN A 193 40.91 6.41 -2.00
N ILE A 194 39.71 6.24 -1.42
CA ILE A 194 38.48 6.80 -1.99
C ILE A 194 38.55 8.34 -1.99
N SER A 195 39.07 8.95 -0.92
CA SER A 195 39.24 10.41 -0.83
C SER A 195 40.23 10.96 -1.87
N GLU A 196 41.30 10.23 -2.15
CA GLU A 196 42.29 10.59 -3.19
C GLU A 196 41.69 10.52 -4.59
N ILE A 197 40.90 9.49 -4.89
CA ILE A 197 40.22 9.32 -6.19
C ILE A 197 39.15 10.40 -6.40
N VAL A 198 38.37 10.70 -5.36
CA VAL A 198 37.26 11.65 -5.44
C VAL A 198 37.75 13.12 -5.33
N GLY A 199 39.00 13.33 -4.91
CA GLY A 199 39.62 14.66 -4.85
C GLY A 199 39.22 15.52 -3.63
N PHE A 200 38.47 14.95 -2.68
CA PHE A 200 38.14 15.60 -1.41
C PHE A 200 38.12 14.59 -0.25
N PRO A 201 38.44 15.02 0.98
CA PRO A 201 38.47 14.12 2.14
C PRO A 201 37.07 13.63 2.50
N ILE A 202 36.80 12.35 2.25
CA ILE A 202 35.62 11.64 2.73
C ILE A 202 35.92 11.11 4.12
N LYS A 203 35.50 11.86 5.14
CA LYS A 203 35.45 11.36 6.51
C LYS A 203 34.05 10.80 6.76
N ILE A 204 33.92 9.49 6.90
CA ILE A 204 32.74 8.94 7.56
C ILE A 204 32.83 9.32 9.04
N ASP A 205 32.13 10.37 9.42
CA ASP A 205 31.73 10.57 10.80
C ASP A 205 30.24 10.21 10.98
N GLN A 206 29.77 10.25 12.23
CA GLN A 206 28.39 9.98 12.60
C GLN A 206 27.34 10.90 11.91
N TYR A 207 27.79 11.96 11.23
CA TYR A 207 26.96 12.91 10.50
C TYR A 207 27.06 12.71 8.98
N MET A 208 27.86 11.78 8.45
CA MET A 208 27.92 11.49 7.01
C MET A 208 26.73 10.61 6.60
N THR A 209 25.77 11.22 5.90
CA THR A 209 24.54 10.59 5.41
C THR A 209 24.58 10.45 3.88
N LEU A 210 23.73 9.58 3.32
CA LEU A 210 23.60 9.46 1.87
C LEU A 210 23.18 10.79 1.24
N ALA A 211 22.37 11.62 1.93
CA ALA A 211 22.02 12.96 1.45
C ALA A 211 23.25 13.83 1.19
N LYS A 212 24.23 13.83 2.11
CA LYS A 212 25.46 14.60 1.98
C LYS A 212 26.36 14.07 0.87
N VAL A 213 26.45 12.75 0.74
CA VAL A 213 27.21 12.14 -0.36
C VAL A 213 26.60 12.48 -1.72
N LYS A 214 25.27 12.42 -1.85
CA LYS A 214 24.57 12.85 -3.07
C LYS A 214 24.88 14.31 -3.41
N ALA A 215 24.75 15.22 -2.45
CA ALA A 215 25.02 16.65 -2.65
C ALA A 215 26.46 16.92 -3.14
N ASN A 216 27.44 16.25 -2.52
CA ASN A 216 28.85 16.43 -2.90
C ASN A 216 29.15 15.86 -4.30
N LEU A 217 28.52 14.75 -4.69
CA LEU A 217 28.67 14.17 -6.03
C LEU A 217 28.03 15.03 -7.12
N THR A 218 26.89 15.66 -6.84
CA THR A 218 26.22 16.58 -7.79
C THR A 218 27.03 17.86 -8.03
N CYS A 219 27.72 18.38 -7.02
CA CYS A 219 28.61 19.53 -7.19
C CYS A 219 29.78 19.23 -8.15
N LEU A 220 30.36 18.03 -8.08
CA LEU A 220 31.46 17.64 -8.97
C LEU A 220 31.04 17.51 -10.44
N SER A 221 29.82 17.03 -10.73
CA SER A 221 29.32 16.93 -12.11
C SER A 221 29.05 18.29 -12.75
N LEU A 222 28.65 19.29 -11.95
CA LEU A 222 28.41 20.65 -12.46
C LEU A 222 29.74 21.37 -12.75
N ASP A 223 30.78 21.11 -11.97
CA ASP A 223 32.12 21.66 -12.20
C ASP A 223 32.81 21.05 -13.43
N SER A 224 32.50 19.79 -13.79
CA SER A 224 33.01 19.15 -15.01
C SER A 224 32.32 19.59 -16.30
N ASP A 225 31.06 20.02 -16.23
CA ASP A 225 30.31 20.55 -17.38
C ASP A 225 30.56 22.06 -17.61
N SER A 226 31.35 22.69 -16.73
CA SER A 226 31.73 24.12 -16.77
C SER A 226 33.06 24.38 -17.50
N LEU A 227 33.66 23.36 -18.14
CA LEU A 227 34.96 23.41 -18.83
C LEU A 227 34.87 23.02 -20.30
#